data_AF-A0A5D4T036-F1
#
_entry.id   AF-A0A5D4T036-F1
#
_cell.length_a   1.000
_cell.length_b   1.000
_cell.length_c   1.000
_cell.angle_alpha   90.00
_cell.angle_beta   90.00
_cell.angle_gamma   90.00
#
_symmetry.space_group_name_H-M   'P 1'
#
loop_
_entity.id
_entity.type
_entity.pdbx_description
1 polymer ?
#
loop_
_entity_poly.entity_id
_entity_poly.type
_entity_poly.pdbx_seq_one_letter_code
_entity_poly.pdbx_strand_id
1 'polypeptide(L)'
;MFEVLAFGLFWAAMATWLDILGTEYGKWSYPFKLNNDIQTLLPADTAVIPVMFMLLYQYTSTWKSFVIGSVISAAVLSFIFEPLFLMLGMLDLKEWSHTKSFFAFIFLAIATRSLFFFIKKKQTTF
;
A
#
# COMPACT_ATOMS: atom_id res chain seq x y z
N MET A 1 -8.85 -0.99 -18.70
CA MET A 1 -9.70 -1.27 -17.52
C MET A 1 -9.21 -2.50 -16.77
N PHE A 2 -9.22 -3.70 -17.37
CA PHE A 2 -8.82 -4.95 -16.69
C PHE A 2 -7.42 -4.90 -16.05
N GLU A 3 -6.43 -4.34 -16.74
CA GLU A 3 -5.05 -4.19 -16.23
C GLU A 3 -4.98 -3.41 -14.91
N VAL A 4 -5.69 -2.27 -14.83
CA VAL A 4 -5.67 -1.40 -13.65
C VAL A 4 -6.40 -2.07 -12.47
N LEU A 5 -7.49 -2.79 -12.75
CA LEU A 5 -8.19 -3.58 -11.73
C LEU A 5 -7.33 -4.71 -11.18
N ALA A 6 -6.60 -5.42 -12.05
CA ALA A 6 -5.67 -6.47 -11.63
C ALA A 6 -4.52 -5.88 -10.81
N PHE A 7 -4.00 -4.71 -11.19
CA PHE A 7 -2.98 -3.98 -10.43
C PHE A 7 -3.48 -3.60 -9.04
N GLY A 8 -4.71 -3.06 -8.94
CA GLY A 8 -5.35 -2.74 -7.67
C GLY A 8 -5.59 -3.96 -6.80
N LEU A 9 -6.09 -5.05 -7.37
CA LEU A 9 -6.31 -6.31 -6.66
C LEU A 9 -5.00 -6.86 -6.08
N PHE A 10 -3.92 -6.81 -6.84
CA PHE A 10 -2.61 -7.24 -6.37
C PHE A 10 -2.12 -6.36 -5.21
N TRP A 11 -2.30 -5.04 -5.31
CA TRP A 11 -2.02 -4.11 -4.21
C TRP A 11 -2.82 -4.44 -2.95
N ALA A 12 -4.13 -4.66 -3.10
CA ALA A 12 -5.02 -4.99 -1.99
C ALA A 12 -4.60 -6.29 -1.28
N ALA A 13 -4.27 -7.31 -2.07
CA ALA A 13 -3.76 -8.57 -1.55
C ALA A 13 -2.45 -8.38 -0.78
N MET A 14 -1.47 -7.68 -1.36
CA MET A 14 -0.18 -7.46 -0.70
C MET A 14 -0.29 -6.61 0.55
N ALA A 15 -1.08 -5.53 0.52
CA ALA A 15 -1.34 -4.68 1.69
C ALA A 15 -1.95 -5.51 2.83
N THR A 16 -3.04 -6.24 2.55
CA THR A 16 -3.71 -7.09 3.55
C THR A 16 -2.77 -8.14 4.13
N TRP A 17 -2.01 -8.85 3.30
CA TRP A 17 -1.09 -9.90 3.77
C TRP A 17 0.05 -9.33 4.62
N LEU A 18 0.64 -8.21 4.21
CA LEU A 18 1.70 -7.57 4.99
C LEU A 18 1.15 -6.99 6.30
N ASP A 19 -0.07 -6.47 6.30
CA ASP A 19 -0.72 -5.96 7.51
C ASP A 19 -1.01 -7.09 8.50
N ILE A 20 -1.54 -8.24 8.03
CA ILE A 20 -1.72 -9.45 8.86
C ILE A 20 -0.39 -9.86 9.48
N LEU A 21 0.67 -9.98 8.68
CA LEU A 21 1.98 -10.39 9.21
C LEU A 21 2.52 -9.36 10.21
N GLY A 22 2.36 -8.06 9.93
CA GLY A 22 2.76 -6.99 10.84
C GLY A 22 2.06 -7.04 12.19
N THR A 23 0.73 -7.26 12.19
CA THR A 23 -0.06 -7.37 13.41
C THR A 23 0.23 -8.66 14.17
N GLU A 24 0.34 -9.79 13.47
CA GLU A 24 0.67 -11.11 14.06
C GLU A 24 2.06 -11.10 14.73
N TYR A 25 3.07 -10.49 14.09
CA TYR A 25 4.40 -10.33 14.68
C TYR A 25 4.48 -9.19 15.70
N GLY A 26 3.35 -8.56 16.07
CA GLY A 26 3.30 -7.50 17.07
C GLY A 26 4.08 -6.24 16.69
N LYS A 27 4.28 -5.97 15.40
CA LYS A 27 4.98 -4.78 14.91
C LYS A 27 4.14 -3.52 15.11
N TRP A 28 2.83 -3.65 14.96
CA TRP A 28 1.81 -2.64 15.28
C TRP A 28 0.49 -3.33 15.61
N SER A 29 -0.47 -2.55 16.09
CA SER A 29 -1.84 -3.01 16.35
C SER A 29 -2.86 -1.91 16.05
N TYR A 30 -4.11 -2.30 15.84
CA TYR A 30 -5.23 -1.39 15.63
C TYR A 30 -6.23 -1.52 16.78
N PRO A 31 -6.16 -0.66 17.81
CA PRO A 31 -7.03 -0.73 18.99
C PRO A 31 -8.48 -0.36 18.68
N PHE A 32 -8.69 0.62 17.79
CA PHE A 32 -10.01 1.07 17.35
C PHE A 32 -10.19 0.80 15.86
N LYS A 33 -11.11 -0.10 15.53
CA LYS A 33 -11.44 -0.50 14.16
C LYS A 33 -12.91 -0.85 14.03
N LEU A 34 -13.43 -0.80 12.79
CA LEU A 34 -14.84 -1.04 12.51
C LEU A 34 -15.31 -2.45 12.89
N ASN A 35 -14.44 -3.44 12.73
CA ASN A 35 -14.69 -4.82 13.13
C ASN A 35 -13.51 -5.33 13.96
N ASN A 36 -13.78 -5.67 15.22
CA ASN A 36 -12.74 -6.11 16.17
C ASN A 36 -12.18 -7.50 15.85
N ASP A 37 -12.95 -8.34 15.15
CA ASP A 37 -12.53 -9.71 14.78
C ASP A 37 -11.49 -9.71 13.65
N ILE A 38 -11.42 -8.62 12.86
CA ILE A 38 -10.46 -8.48 11.76
C ILE A 38 -9.19 -7.84 12.29
N GLN A 39 -8.05 -8.51 12.19
CA GLN A 39 -6.81 -7.97 12.74
C GLN A 39 -6.33 -6.69 12.04
N THR A 40 -6.55 -6.58 10.74
CA THR A 40 -6.06 -5.49 9.88
C THR A 40 -6.99 -4.29 9.82
N LEU A 41 -6.46 -3.16 9.33
CA LEU A 41 -7.27 -2.01 8.97
C LEU A 41 -7.84 -2.17 7.54
N LEU A 42 -8.76 -3.13 7.38
CA LEU A 42 -9.26 -3.58 6.08
C LEU A 42 -9.66 -2.47 5.09
N PRO A 43 -10.31 -1.35 5.48
CA PRO A 43 -10.63 -0.26 4.54
C PRO A 43 -9.39 0.42 3.95
N ALA A 44 -8.30 0.52 4.72
CA ALA A 44 -7.05 1.06 4.21
C ALA A 44 -6.42 0.11 3.19
N ASP A 45 -6.38 -1.18 3.51
CA ASP A 45 -5.74 -2.21 2.70
C ASP A 45 -6.46 -2.49 1.39
N THR A 46 -7.79 -2.42 1.36
CA THR A 46 -8.60 -2.85 0.21
C THR A 46 -9.13 -1.72 -0.64
N ALA A 47 -9.23 -0.50 -0.08
CA ALA A 47 -9.77 0.66 -0.79
C ALA A 47 -8.74 1.78 -0.90
N VAL A 48 -8.36 2.41 0.21
CA VAL A 48 -7.58 3.66 0.16
C VAL A 48 -6.24 3.48 -0.53
N ILE A 49 -5.43 2.52 -0.05
CA ILE A 49 -4.08 2.31 -0.57
C ILE A 49 -4.13 1.77 -2.01
N PRO A 50 -4.90 0.70 -2.33
CA PRO A 50 -4.96 0.20 -3.70
C PRO A 50 -5.47 1.22 -4.72
N VAL A 51 -6.54 1.96 -4.39
CA VAL A 51 -7.10 2.95 -5.32
C VAL A 51 -6.12 4.09 -5.55
N MET A 52 -5.41 4.56 -4.52
CA MET A 52 -4.38 5.58 -4.67
C MET A 52 -3.28 5.14 -5.65
N PHE A 53 -2.77 3.92 -5.51
CA PHE A 53 -1.74 3.40 -6.41
C PHE A 53 -2.28 2.99 -7.79
N MET A 54 -3.56 2.63 -7.92
CA MET A 54 -4.23 2.46 -9.21
C MET A 54 -4.28 3.77 -9.99
N LEU A 55 -4.70 4.86 -9.34
CA LEU A 55 -4.73 6.19 -9.95
C LEU A 55 -3.32 6.60 -10.37
N LEU A 56 -2.34 6.42 -9.49
CA LEU A 56 -0.95 6.71 -9.81
C LEU A 56 -0.48 5.89 -11.02
N TYR A 57 -0.78 4.60 -11.06
CA TYR A 57 -0.44 3.73 -12.18
C TYR A 57 -1.08 4.19 -13.49
N GLN A 58 -2.37 4.56 -13.46
CA GLN A 58 -3.14 4.98 -14.61
C GLN A 58 -2.69 6.33 -15.20
N TYR A 59 -2.36 7.31 -14.35
CA TYR A 59 -2.06 8.67 -14.79
C TYR A 59 -0.57 8.95 -15.00
N THR A 60 0.33 8.03 -14.65
CA THR A 60 1.78 8.20 -14.86
C THR A 60 2.30 7.40 -16.05
N SER A 61 2.66 8.12 -17.11
CA SER A 61 3.15 7.52 -18.37
C SER A 61 4.58 7.01 -18.29
N THR A 62 5.43 7.57 -17.42
CA THR A 62 6.85 7.19 -17.31
C THR A 62 7.18 6.60 -15.94
N TRP A 63 8.19 5.73 -15.91
CA TRP A 63 8.76 5.20 -14.66
C TRP A 63 9.18 6.30 -13.69
N LYS A 64 9.81 7.37 -14.20
CA LYS A 64 10.22 8.52 -13.39
C LYS A 64 9.02 9.18 -12.70
N SER A 65 7.96 9.48 -13.46
CA SER A 65 6.74 10.11 -12.91
C SER A 65 6.04 9.22 -11.88
N PHE A 66 6.05 7.90 -12.09
CA PHE A 66 5.47 6.95 -11.14
C PHE A 66 6.25 6.86 -9.84
N VAL A 67 7.58 6.77 -9.92
CA VAL A 67 8.43 6.69 -8.72
C VAL A 67 8.29 7.97 -7.89
N ILE A 68 8.30 9.14 -8.54
CA ILE A 68 8.09 10.42 -7.85
C ILE A 68 6.72 10.43 -7.15
N GLY A 69 5.64 10.08 -7.85
CA GLY A 69 4.32 10.03 -7.24
C GLY A 69 4.18 8.96 -6.16
N SER A 70 4.93 7.86 -6.25
CA SER A 70 4.95 6.80 -5.21
C SER A 70 5.65 7.31 -3.95
N VAL A 71 6.76 8.04 -4.10
CA VAL A 71 7.46 8.69 -2.99
C VAL A 71 6.56 9.71 -2.30
N ILE A 72 5.84 10.53 -3.06
CA ILE A 72 4.89 11.51 -2.50
C ILE A 72 3.75 10.78 -1.77
N SER A 73 3.16 9.76 -2.39
CA SER A 73 2.06 8.98 -1.80
C SER A 73 2.51 8.28 -0.51
N ALA A 74 3.70 7.68 -0.51
CA ALA A 74 4.31 7.06 0.66
C ALA A 74 4.56 8.08 1.78
N ALA A 75 5.04 9.29 1.44
CA ALA A 75 5.25 10.34 2.43
C ALA A 75 3.93 10.78 3.08
N VAL A 76 2.87 10.94 2.27
CA VAL A 76 1.54 11.29 2.76
C VAL A 76 0.97 10.18 3.67
N LEU A 77 1.04 8.92 3.25
CA LEU A 77 0.54 7.80 4.06
C LEU A 77 1.31 7.66 5.38
N SER A 78 2.64 7.67 5.34
CA SER A 78 3.45 7.36 6.52
C SER A 78 3.70 8.55 7.45
N PHE A 79 3.73 9.78 6.94
CA PHE A 79 4.05 10.96 7.76
C PHE A 79 2.87 11.91 7.98
N ILE A 80 1.70 11.64 7.38
CA ILE A 80 0.47 12.39 7.65
C ILE A 80 -0.62 11.47 8.20
N PHE A 81 -0.99 10.42 7.47
CA PHE A 81 -2.11 9.56 7.88
C PHE A 81 -1.77 8.66 9.07
N GLU A 82 -0.60 8.01 9.09
CA GLU A 82 -0.20 7.19 10.24
C GLU A 82 -0.09 8.00 11.56
N PRO A 83 0.57 9.19 11.61
CA PRO A 83 0.54 10.03 12.80
C PRO A 83 -0.87 10.47 13.20
N LEU A 84 -1.72 10.79 12.22
CA LEU A 84 -3.12 11.12 12.49
C LEU A 84 -3.87 9.93 13.11
N PHE A 85 -3.64 8.70 12.63
CA PHE A 85 -4.22 7.50 13.22
C PHE A 85 -3.68 7.19 14.62
N LEU A 86 -2.40 7.47 14.89
CA LEU A 86 -1.85 7.40 16.26
C LEU A 86 -2.56 8.40 17.18
N MET A 87 -2.75 9.65 16.73
CA MET A 87 -3.44 10.68 17.51
C MET A 87 -4.91 10.34 17.79
N LEU A 88 -5.57 9.65 16.85
CA LEU A 88 -6.95 9.16 17.03
C LEU A 88 -7.03 7.84 17.82
N GLY A 89 -5.89 7.27 18.23
CA GLY A 89 -5.82 5.96 18.91
C GLY A 89 -6.14 4.76 18.01
N MET A 90 -6.30 4.98 16.71
CA MET A 90 -6.65 3.93 15.73
C MET A 90 -5.46 3.05 15.36
N LEU A 91 -4.25 3.56 15.48
CA LEU A 91 -2.99 2.85 15.23
C LEU A 91 -2.16 2.89 16.50
N ASP A 92 -1.47 1.79 16.79
CA ASP A 92 -0.48 1.67 17.87
C ASP A 92 0.79 1.04 17.30
N LEU A 93 1.84 1.85 17.12
CA LEU A 93 3.13 1.40 16.59
C LEU A 93 4.02 0.92 17.74
N LYS A 94 4.49 -0.33 17.66
CA LYS A 94 5.39 -0.93 18.65
C LYS A 94 6.84 -0.87 18.16
N GLU A 95 7.31 -1.90 17.47
CA GLU A 95 8.66 -1.94 16.89
C GLU A 95 8.73 -1.31 15.49
N TRP A 96 7.58 -1.04 14.87
CA TRP A 96 7.51 -0.42 13.57
C TRP A 96 7.59 1.10 13.65
N SER A 97 8.03 1.74 12.57
CA SER A 97 8.18 3.19 12.53
C SER A 97 7.66 3.74 11.20
N HIS A 98 7.23 5.00 11.20
CA HIS A 98 6.78 5.72 10.01
C HIS A 98 7.79 5.65 8.87
N THR A 99 9.09 5.72 9.19
CA THR A 99 10.17 5.59 8.20
C THR A 99 10.19 4.20 7.56
N LYS A 100 9.93 3.13 8.32
CA LYS A 100 9.84 1.76 7.75
C LYS A 100 8.63 1.65 6.82
N SER A 101 7.48 2.20 7.21
CA SER A 101 6.30 2.27 6.33
C SER A 101 6.58 3.03 5.05
N PHE A 102 7.26 4.17 5.13
CA PHE A 102 7.60 5.00 3.97
C PHE A 102 8.40 4.22 2.93
N PHE A 103 9.45 3.52 3.37
CA PHE A 103 10.25 2.68 2.47
C PHE A 103 9.48 1.44 1.99
N ALA A 104 8.63 0.85 2.84
CA ALA A 104 7.81 -0.31 2.45
C ALA A 104 6.83 0.04 1.33
N PHE A 105 6.12 1.18 1.42
CA PHE A 105 5.22 1.65 0.36
C PHE A 105 5.95 1.90 -0.96
N ILE A 106 7.12 2.54 -0.93
CA ILE A 106 7.93 2.77 -2.13
C ILE A 106 8.38 1.45 -2.74
N PHE A 107 8.90 0.53 -1.92
CA PHE A 107 9.34 -0.78 -2.38
C PHE A 107 8.20 -1.55 -3.04
N LEU A 108 7.02 -1.60 -2.40
CA LEU A 108 5.87 -2.31 -2.92
C LEU A 108 5.35 -1.67 -4.22
N ALA A 109 5.34 -0.33 -4.32
CA ALA A 109 4.97 0.37 -5.54
C ALA A 109 5.90 0.03 -6.72
N ILE A 110 7.22 -0.01 -6.49
CA ILE A 110 8.20 -0.36 -7.52
C ILE A 110 8.08 -1.84 -7.90
N ALA A 111 7.95 -2.74 -6.93
CA ALA A 111 7.80 -4.17 -7.16
C ALA A 111 6.54 -4.49 -7.99
N THR A 112 5.40 -3.90 -7.62
CA THR A 112 4.12 -4.05 -8.34
C THR A 112 4.20 -3.52 -9.76
N ARG A 113 4.73 -2.30 -9.97
CA ARG A 113 4.89 -1.76 -11.33
C ARG A 113 5.85 -2.60 -12.18
N SER A 114 6.91 -3.14 -11.58
CA SER A 114 7.87 -4.00 -12.27
C SER A 114 7.22 -5.30 -12.73
N LEU A 115 6.47 -5.96 -11.84
CA LEU A 115 5.73 -7.18 -12.15
C LEU A 115 4.79 -6.97 -13.34
N PHE A 116 3.97 -5.91 -13.30
CA PHE A 116 3.04 -5.61 -14.38
C PHE A 116 3.74 -5.21 -15.69
N PHE A 117 4.87 -4.50 -15.61
CA PHE A 117 5.69 -4.22 -16.79
C PHE A 117 6.18 -5.51 -17.46
N PHE A 118 6.66 -6.49 -16.68
CA PHE A 118 7.09 -7.78 -17.22
C PHE A 118 5.94 -8.62 -17.78
N ILE A 119 4.78 -8.62 -17.11
CA ILE A 119 3.57 -9.30 -17.59
C ILE A 119 3.15 -8.72 -18.96
N LYS A 120 3.10 -7.39 -19.08
CA LYS A 120 2.77 -6.72 -20.35
C LYS A 120 3.74 -7.07 -21.45
N LYS A 121 5.05 -7.01 -21.16
CA LYS A 121 6.09 -7.34 -22.15
C LYS A 121 5.94 -8.77 -22.68
N LYS A 122 5.59 -9.74 -21.82
CA LYS A 122 5.34 -11.12 -22.24
C LYS A 122 4.08 -11.26 -23.10
N GLN A 123 3.01 -10.53 -22.78
CA GLN A 123 1.77 -10.56 -23.59
C GLN A 123 1.97 -10.01 -25.00
N THR A 124 2.82 -8.99 -25.19
CA THR A 124 3.09 -8.41 -26.52
C THR A 124 4.03 -9.24 -27.40
N THR A 125 4.62 -10.31 -26.86
CA THR A 125 5.58 -11.18 -27.59
C THR A 125 4.87 -12.36 -28.29
N PHE A 126 3.58 -12.53 -28.07
CA PHE A 126 2.71 -13.47 -28.79
C PHE A 126 1.82 -12.72 -29.78
#